data_AF-A0A4Q3BH89-F1
#
_entry.id   AF-A0A4Q3BH89-F1
#
_cell.length_a   1.000
_cell.length_b   1.000
_cell.length_c   1.000
_cell.angle_alpha   90.00
_cell.angle_beta   90.00
_cell.angle_gamma   90.00
#
_symmetry.space_group_name_H-M   'P 1'
#
loop_
_entity.id
_entity.type
_entity.pdbx_description
1 polymer ?
#
loop_
_entity_poly.entity_id
_entity_poly.type
_entity_poly.pdbx_seq_one_letter_code
_entity_poly.pdbx_strand_id
1 'polypeptide(L)'
;MTKLSHYYKPMLASPGADPFDDEEWLYEIKWDGYRAIAECNLKEIKLYSRNGLSFNEKFKPVTKALSKIKHKAVLDGEVVWLDKKGNPSFQKLQQYEEGPDGRLVYYVFDLLFLDGKDIRALPLTDRKSLLKKLLSTVKDKAIQYNDHVLKNGKAFYASATKKKLEGVIAKKADGEYATGLRSKEWLKIKNRTSMEAVIAGYTAPQKSRKHFGSLVLGEYVGNELKYLGHTGTGFDEKTLQELWKKMQPLVTTASPFNQKVRVNMPVTWLKPKLVAEIFYAELTHEGILRHSAFKGLRIDKKITDVKKTTKKSGDGNNSKDNIVKIGGHNLTLTNLSKLYWPKEKITKGDLIAYYDTMADFILPYLKDRPLSLKRNPNGILDEGFYHKDAGEQAPAWVKKYDVKSDSTKKIVNYIVCNNKATLLYIANLGSIEINPWNSTTRKDEYPTYMIIDIDPSDKNTFDQVIETAQAVKKILDKAGVDCYCKTSGATGLHIYIPMG
;
A
#
# COMPACT_ATOMS: atom_id res chain seq x y z
N MET A 1 -4.21 -21.74 6.11
CA MET A 1 -5.59 -21.75 5.55
C MET A 1 -5.64 -22.76 4.41
N THR A 2 -6.60 -23.68 4.43
CA THR A 2 -6.76 -24.73 3.41
C THR A 2 -7.58 -24.20 2.23
N LYS A 3 -7.22 -24.58 0.99
CA LYS A 3 -7.96 -24.20 -0.22
C LYS A 3 -9.07 -25.22 -0.50
N LEU A 4 -10.28 -24.75 -0.79
CA LEU A 4 -11.42 -25.59 -1.15
C LEU A 4 -11.29 -26.10 -2.59
N SER A 5 -11.73 -27.33 -2.83
CA SER A 5 -11.78 -27.93 -4.18
C SER A 5 -12.92 -27.37 -5.03
N HIS A 6 -14.05 -27.01 -4.41
CA HIS A 6 -15.21 -26.39 -5.04
C HIS A 6 -15.65 -25.19 -4.21
N TYR A 7 -15.91 -24.05 -4.87
CA TYR A 7 -16.32 -22.82 -4.22
C TYR A 7 -17.04 -21.88 -5.20
N TYR A 8 -17.94 -21.04 -4.70
CA TYR A 8 -18.61 -20.01 -5.48
C TYR A 8 -17.64 -18.87 -5.82
N LYS A 9 -17.64 -18.45 -7.10
CA LYS A 9 -16.86 -17.29 -7.55
C LYS A 9 -17.71 -16.03 -7.41
N PRO A 10 -17.27 -15.01 -6.66
CA PRO A 10 -18.05 -13.80 -6.47
C PRO A 10 -18.14 -12.96 -7.76
N MET A 11 -19.24 -12.24 -7.92
CA MET A 11 -19.39 -11.16 -8.90
C MET A 11 -18.43 -10.01 -8.56
N LEU A 12 -17.85 -9.37 -9.59
CA LEU A 12 -16.85 -8.31 -9.43
C LEU A 12 -17.38 -6.96 -9.93
N ALA A 13 -17.03 -5.90 -9.21
CA ALA A 13 -17.39 -4.53 -9.59
C ALA A 13 -16.42 -3.91 -10.60
N SER A 14 -16.96 -3.21 -11.60
CA SER A 14 -16.24 -2.30 -12.49
C SER A 14 -15.91 -0.98 -11.80
N PRO A 15 -14.85 -0.27 -12.19
CA PRO A 15 -14.62 1.10 -11.72
C PRO A 15 -15.78 2.03 -12.11
N GLY A 16 -16.34 2.75 -11.14
CA GLY A 16 -17.20 3.90 -11.39
C GLY A 16 -16.39 5.19 -11.53
N ALA A 17 -16.94 6.17 -12.23
CA ALA A 17 -16.37 7.51 -12.35
C ALA A 17 -16.73 8.34 -11.10
N ASP A 18 -17.53 9.39 -11.26
CA ASP A 18 -18.01 10.25 -10.18
C ASP A 18 -19.27 9.67 -9.49
N PRO A 19 -19.55 10.07 -8.23
CA PRO A 19 -20.80 9.73 -7.57
C PRO A 19 -22.01 10.30 -8.34
N PHE A 20 -23.05 9.49 -8.47
CA PHE A 20 -24.26 9.82 -9.21
C PHE A 20 -25.51 9.43 -8.41
N ASP A 21 -26.64 10.01 -8.79
CA ASP A 21 -27.97 9.64 -8.33
C ASP A 21 -28.70 9.01 -9.51
N ASP A 22 -29.39 7.90 -9.30
CA ASP A 22 -30.12 7.19 -10.35
C ASP A 22 -31.18 6.26 -9.72
N GLU A 23 -32.41 6.33 -10.22
CA GLU A 23 -33.55 5.61 -9.67
C GLU A 23 -33.42 4.09 -9.76
N GLU A 24 -32.68 3.61 -10.75
CA GLU A 24 -32.50 2.19 -11.05
C GLU A 24 -31.31 1.59 -10.28
N TRP A 25 -30.71 2.37 -9.37
CA TRP A 25 -29.53 1.96 -8.62
C TRP A 25 -29.74 2.05 -7.12
N LEU A 26 -29.09 1.12 -6.43
CA LEU A 26 -28.88 1.16 -4.99
C LEU A 26 -27.41 1.37 -4.67
N TYR A 27 -27.15 2.00 -3.53
CA TYR A 27 -25.82 2.37 -3.09
C TYR A 27 -25.53 1.80 -1.72
N GLU A 28 -24.39 1.14 -1.59
CA GLU A 28 -23.93 0.47 -0.37
C GLU A 28 -22.57 0.99 0.04
N ILE A 29 -22.24 0.88 1.34
CA ILE A 29 -20.88 1.18 1.80
C ILE A 29 -19.90 0.23 1.10
N LYS A 30 -18.83 0.80 0.56
CA LYS A 30 -17.67 0.02 0.16
C LYS A 30 -16.82 -0.22 1.40
N TRP A 31 -16.98 -1.39 1.99
CA TRP A 31 -16.16 -1.84 3.10
C TRP A 31 -14.75 -2.20 2.65
N ASP A 32 -13.77 -1.90 3.51
CA ASP A 32 -12.36 -2.26 3.33
C ASP A 32 -12.06 -3.49 4.18
N GLY A 33 -12.05 -4.66 3.53
CA GLY A 33 -12.05 -5.94 4.21
C GLY A 33 -11.62 -7.11 3.33
N TYR A 34 -11.95 -8.32 3.77
CA TYR A 34 -11.83 -9.51 2.96
C TYR A 34 -13.20 -9.94 2.43
N ARG A 35 -13.35 -9.92 1.11
CA ARG A 35 -14.48 -10.55 0.43
C ARG A 35 -14.58 -12.02 0.82
N ALA A 36 -15.75 -12.41 1.33
CA ALA A 36 -16.01 -13.77 1.75
C ALA A 36 -17.37 -14.26 1.24
N ILE A 37 -17.42 -15.56 0.92
CA ILE A 37 -18.65 -16.30 0.69
C ILE A 37 -18.87 -17.22 1.89
N ALA A 38 -20.11 -17.27 2.37
CA ALA A 38 -20.53 -18.22 3.38
C ALA A 38 -21.55 -19.21 2.81
N GLU A 39 -21.26 -20.50 2.87
CA GLU A 39 -22.23 -21.57 2.64
C GLU A 39 -22.70 -22.11 3.99
N CYS A 40 -24.00 -21.96 4.26
CA CYS A 40 -24.66 -22.45 5.46
C CYS A 40 -25.52 -23.66 5.08
N ASN A 41 -25.15 -24.86 5.53
CA ASN A 41 -25.85 -26.12 5.18
C ASN A 41 -26.46 -26.86 6.38
N LEU A 42 -26.81 -26.14 7.45
CA LEU A 42 -27.34 -26.64 8.75
C LEU A 42 -26.37 -27.52 9.57
N LYS A 43 -25.60 -28.39 8.92
CA LYS A 43 -24.61 -29.29 9.54
C LYS A 43 -23.19 -28.74 9.47
N GLU A 44 -22.89 -28.01 8.40
CA GLU A 44 -21.55 -27.49 8.11
C GLU A 44 -21.66 -26.04 7.64
N ILE A 45 -20.75 -25.21 8.13
CA ILE A 45 -20.54 -23.84 7.65
C ILE A 45 -19.23 -23.82 6.89
N LYS A 46 -19.21 -23.22 5.69
CA LYS A 46 -17.98 -22.93 4.96
C LYS A 46 -17.91 -21.43 4.74
N LEU A 47 -16.90 -20.78 5.30
CA LEU A 47 -16.58 -19.38 5.05
C LEU A 47 -15.25 -19.35 4.31
N TYR A 48 -15.20 -18.69 3.15
CA TYR A 48 -13.98 -18.68 2.35
C TYR A 48 -13.82 -17.40 1.52
N SER A 49 -12.58 -17.10 1.16
CA SER A 49 -12.23 -15.92 0.37
C SER A 49 -12.71 -16.01 -1.08
N ARG A 50 -12.64 -14.89 -1.81
CA ARG A 50 -12.87 -14.84 -3.27
C ARG A 50 -12.12 -15.90 -4.10
N ASN A 51 -11.01 -16.44 -3.58
CA ASN A 51 -10.15 -17.42 -4.26
C ASN A 51 -10.26 -18.83 -3.66
N GLY A 52 -11.27 -19.07 -2.81
CA GLY A 52 -11.54 -20.37 -2.19
C GLY A 52 -10.62 -20.73 -1.01
N LEU A 53 -9.98 -19.74 -0.36
CA LEU A 53 -9.20 -20.00 0.86
C LEU A 53 -10.13 -20.04 2.06
N SER A 54 -10.11 -21.11 2.84
CA SER A 54 -10.95 -21.26 4.03
C SER A 54 -10.60 -20.23 5.10
N PHE A 55 -11.64 -19.56 5.60
CA PHE A 55 -11.62 -18.59 6.69
C PHE A 55 -12.26 -19.12 7.97
N ASN A 56 -12.75 -20.38 7.99
CA ASN A 56 -13.45 -20.95 9.13
C ASN A 56 -12.70 -20.81 10.46
N GLU A 57 -11.42 -21.17 10.46
CA GLU A 57 -10.56 -21.13 11.65
C GLU A 57 -10.05 -19.72 11.96
N LYS A 58 -9.84 -18.87 10.93
CA LYS A 58 -9.32 -17.52 11.13
C LYS A 58 -10.40 -16.60 11.73
N PHE A 59 -11.64 -16.75 11.31
CA PHE A 59 -12.75 -15.87 11.69
C PHE A 59 -13.83 -16.61 12.49
N LYS A 60 -13.40 -17.36 13.52
CA LYS A 60 -14.28 -18.18 14.40
C LYS A 60 -15.54 -17.47 14.90
N PRO A 61 -15.50 -16.20 15.35
CA PRO A 61 -16.72 -15.50 15.76
C PRO A 61 -17.76 -15.39 14.65
N VAL A 62 -17.31 -15.17 13.40
CA VAL A 62 -18.19 -15.10 12.23
C VAL A 62 -18.75 -16.48 11.89
N THR A 63 -17.92 -17.52 11.84
CA THR A 63 -18.37 -18.90 11.58
C THR A 63 -19.35 -19.42 12.63
N LYS A 64 -19.12 -19.09 13.91
CA LYS A 64 -20.04 -19.41 15.02
C LYS A 64 -21.36 -18.64 14.94
N ALA A 65 -21.33 -17.40 14.45
CA ALA A 65 -22.56 -16.66 14.20
C ALA A 65 -23.33 -17.26 13.01
N LEU A 66 -22.61 -17.70 11.96
CA LEU A 66 -23.22 -18.27 10.75
C LEU A 66 -23.91 -19.60 11.02
N SER A 67 -23.43 -20.38 11.99
CA SER A 67 -24.09 -21.64 12.39
C SER A 67 -25.46 -21.46 13.03
N LYS A 68 -25.82 -20.23 13.43
CA LYS A 68 -27.16 -19.90 13.93
C LYS A 68 -28.20 -19.76 12.81
N ILE A 69 -27.78 -19.70 11.54
CA ILE A 69 -28.70 -19.66 10.39
C ILE A 69 -29.34 -21.04 10.23
N LYS A 70 -30.67 -21.10 10.39
CA LYS A 70 -31.47 -22.33 10.30
C LYS A 70 -32.00 -22.63 8.89
N HIS A 71 -31.38 -22.03 7.88
CA HIS A 71 -31.72 -22.22 6.46
C HIS A 71 -30.48 -22.68 5.68
N LYS A 72 -30.70 -23.38 4.57
CA LYS A 72 -29.63 -23.65 3.62
C LYS A 72 -29.42 -22.38 2.79
N ALA A 73 -28.30 -21.71 2.95
CA ALA A 73 -28.07 -20.40 2.33
C ALA A 73 -26.65 -20.23 1.81
N VAL A 74 -26.49 -19.49 0.71
CA VAL A 74 -25.19 -19.03 0.22
C VAL A 74 -25.18 -17.51 0.24
N LEU A 75 -24.30 -16.94 1.06
CA LEU A 75 -24.20 -15.51 1.35
C LEU A 75 -22.94 -14.92 0.75
N ASP A 76 -23.03 -13.70 0.24
CA ASP A 76 -21.88 -12.93 -0.24
C ASP A 76 -21.74 -11.65 0.58
N GLY A 77 -20.53 -11.43 1.12
CA GLY A 77 -20.28 -10.38 2.10
C GLY A 77 -18.81 -9.96 2.20
N GLU A 78 -18.56 -9.00 3.07
CA GLU A 78 -17.21 -8.53 3.41
C GLU A 78 -16.96 -8.78 4.90
N VAL A 79 -15.90 -9.52 5.24
CA VAL A 79 -15.43 -9.59 6.62
C VAL A 79 -14.60 -8.34 6.89
N VAL A 80 -14.95 -7.60 7.92
CA VAL A 80 -14.25 -6.40 8.37
C VAL A 80 -13.91 -6.51 9.84
N TRP A 81 -12.86 -5.82 10.25
CA TRP A 81 -12.59 -5.55 11.65
C TRP A 81 -12.98 -4.11 11.97
N LEU A 82 -13.70 -3.91 13.07
CA LEU A 82 -14.11 -2.59 13.56
C LEU A 82 -13.53 -2.33 14.95
N ASP A 83 -13.07 -1.12 15.19
CA ASP A 83 -12.69 -0.65 16.53
C ASP A 83 -13.94 -0.44 17.42
N LYS A 84 -13.72 -0.08 18.70
CA LYS A 84 -14.80 0.22 19.66
C LYS A 84 -15.71 1.39 19.23
N LYS A 85 -15.25 2.26 18.32
CA LYS A 85 -16.01 3.38 17.76
C LYS A 85 -16.71 3.02 16.44
N GLY A 86 -16.50 1.81 15.92
CA GLY A 86 -17.07 1.33 14.66
C GLY A 86 -16.26 1.70 13.41
N ASN A 87 -15.02 2.19 13.54
CA ASN A 87 -14.19 2.50 12.38
C ASN A 87 -13.54 1.22 11.83
N PRO A 88 -13.57 1.00 10.50
CA PRO A 88 -12.92 -0.15 9.90
C PRO A 88 -11.39 0.01 9.90
N SER A 89 -10.68 -1.10 10.09
CA SER A 89 -9.23 -1.16 9.87
C SER A 89 -8.87 -2.47 9.18
N PHE A 90 -8.49 -2.37 7.90
CA PHE A 90 -8.01 -3.52 7.14
C PHE A 90 -6.73 -4.11 7.75
N GLN A 91 -5.83 -3.26 8.25
CA GLN A 91 -4.61 -3.70 8.93
C GLN A 91 -4.93 -4.61 10.14
N LYS A 92 -5.85 -4.18 11.01
CA LYS A 92 -6.28 -4.98 12.16
C LYS A 92 -6.99 -6.28 11.75
N LEU A 93 -7.67 -6.29 10.59
CA LEU A 93 -8.24 -7.51 10.03
C LEU A 93 -7.17 -8.48 9.50
N GLN A 94 -6.10 -7.99 8.86
CA GLN A 94 -5.02 -8.83 8.35
C GLN A 94 -4.32 -9.59 9.49
N GLN A 95 -4.04 -8.86 10.57
CA GLN A 95 -3.41 -9.34 11.81
C GLN A 95 -4.42 -9.81 12.86
N TYR A 96 -5.65 -10.16 12.44
CA TYR A 96 -6.71 -10.45 13.39
C TYR A 96 -6.35 -11.63 14.31
N GLU A 97 -6.36 -11.33 15.60
CA GLU A 97 -6.41 -12.28 16.72
C GLU A 97 -7.61 -11.90 17.61
N GLU A 98 -8.21 -12.89 18.29
CA GLU A 98 -9.36 -12.64 19.15
C GLU A 98 -8.93 -11.87 20.40
N GLY A 99 -9.53 -10.70 20.65
CA GLY A 99 -9.13 -9.81 21.72
C GLY A 99 -10.09 -8.63 21.93
N PRO A 100 -9.93 -7.84 23.01
CA PRO A 100 -10.90 -6.84 23.44
C PRO A 100 -10.89 -5.53 22.63
N ASP A 101 -9.96 -5.37 21.69
CA ASP A 101 -9.68 -4.09 21.03
C ASP A 101 -10.63 -3.76 19.88
N GLY A 102 -11.48 -4.69 19.48
CA GLY A 102 -12.46 -4.50 18.43
C GLY A 102 -13.30 -5.74 18.20
N ARG A 103 -13.96 -5.81 17.06
CA ARG A 103 -14.80 -6.95 16.69
C ARG A 103 -14.75 -7.23 15.20
N LEU A 104 -14.87 -8.51 14.84
CA LEU A 104 -15.17 -8.90 13.47
C LEU A 104 -16.65 -8.70 13.18
N VAL A 105 -16.92 -8.24 11.97
CA VAL A 105 -18.26 -8.16 11.41
C VAL A 105 -18.22 -8.67 9.98
N TYR A 106 -19.12 -9.59 9.65
CA TYR A 106 -19.39 -10.01 8.29
C TYR A 106 -20.58 -9.21 7.76
N TYR A 107 -20.30 -8.19 6.96
CA TYR A 107 -21.31 -7.37 6.28
C TYR A 107 -21.78 -8.09 5.03
N VAL A 108 -22.96 -8.70 5.11
CA VAL A 108 -23.56 -9.48 4.03
C VAL A 108 -24.38 -8.56 3.14
N PHE A 109 -24.04 -8.49 1.85
CA PHE A 109 -24.75 -7.62 0.91
C PHE A 109 -25.54 -8.37 -0.17
N ASP A 110 -25.35 -9.69 -0.32
CA ASP A 110 -26.11 -10.50 -1.29
C ASP A 110 -26.43 -11.91 -0.79
N LEU A 111 -27.48 -12.52 -1.36
CA LEU A 111 -27.94 -13.89 -1.11
C LEU A 111 -28.06 -14.60 -2.45
N LEU A 112 -27.32 -15.70 -2.62
CA LEU A 112 -27.20 -16.39 -3.91
C LEU A 112 -28.08 -17.64 -3.99
N PHE A 113 -28.34 -18.26 -2.84
CA PHE A 113 -29.12 -19.49 -2.74
C PHE A 113 -29.88 -19.51 -1.41
N LEU A 114 -31.11 -20.03 -1.43
CA LEU A 114 -31.94 -20.22 -0.24
C LEU A 114 -32.80 -21.48 -0.38
N ASP A 115 -32.68 -22.41 0.57
CA ASP A 115 -33.51 -23.60 0.75
C ASP A 115 -33.86 -24.37 -0.54
N GLY A 116 -32.83 -24.74 -1.30
CA GLY A 116 -32.99 -25.53 -2.52
C GLY A 116 -33.14 -24.69 -3.79
N LYS A 117 -33.27 -23.37 -3.67
CA LYS A 117 -33.43 -22.47 -4.82
C LYS A 117 -32.18 -21.62 -5.02
N ASP A 118 -31.62 -21.71 -6.23
CA ASP A 118 -30.69 -20.72 -6.72
C ASP A 118 -31.47 -19.45 -7.10
N ILE A 119 -31.10 -18.33 -6.49
CA ILE A 119 -31.83 -17.06 -6.64
C ILE A 119 -30.98 -16.00 -7.34
N ARG A 120 -29.84 -16.38 -7.94
CA ARG A 120 -28.92 -15.46 -8.63
C ARG A 120 -29.58 -14.71 -9.79
N ALA A 121 -30.58 -15.33 -10.43
CA ALA A 121 -31.36 -14.73 -11.53
C ALA A 121 -32.47 -13.77 -11.05
N LEU A 122 -32.75 -13.67 -9.74
CA LEU A 122 -33.71 -12.69 -9.24
C LEU A 122 -33.09 -11.28 -9.24
N PRO A 123 -33.92 -10.22 -9.37
CA PRO A 123 -33.52 -8.83 -9.12
C PRO A 123 -32.77 -8.66 -7.80
N LEU A 124 -31.73 -7.81 -7.77
CA LEU A 124 -30.95 -7.56 -6.56
C LEU A 124 -31.82 -7.08 -5.39
N THR A 125 -32.85 -6.27 -5.63
CA THR A 125 -33.80 -5.84 -4.59
C THR A 125 -34.50 -7.01 -3.92
N ASP A 126 -34.88 -8.03 -4.68
CA ASP A 126 -35.57 -9.21 -4.17
C ASP A 126 -34.61 -10.08 -3.36
N ARG A 127 -33.39 -10.30 -3.87
CA ARG A 127 -32.33 -11.00 -3.13
C ARG A 127 -32.02 -10.29 -1.81
N LYS A 128 -31.94 -8.96 -1.81
CA LYS A 128 -31.71 -8.15 -0.59
C LYS A 128 -32.89 -8.18 0.38
N SER A 129 -34.14 -8.23 -0.11
CA SER A 129 -35.33 -8.37 0.72
C SER A 129 -35.35 -9.73 1.44
N LEU A 130 -35.07 -10.81 0.70
CA LEU A 130 -34.92 -12.16 1.27
C LEU A 130 -33.77 -12.23 2.27
N LEU A 131 -32.61 -11.64 1.92
CA LEU A 131 -31.45 -11.57 2.81
C LEU A 131 -31.78 -10.86 4.13
N LYS A 132 -32.48 -9.73 4.07
CA LYS A 132 -32.86 -8.96 5.27
C LYS A 132 -33.77 -9.77 6.19
N LYS A 133 -34.75 -10.49 5.62
CA LYS A 133 -35.61 -11.42 6.38
C LYS A 133 -34.80 -12.56 7.00
N LEU A 134 -33.94 -13.21 6.22
CA LEU A 134 -33.06 -14.29 6.68
C LEU A 134 -32.20 -13.83 7.89
N LEU A 135 -31.48 -12.72 7.75
CA LEU A 135 -30.58 -12.23 8.79
C LEU A 135 -31.31 -11.67 10.01
N SER A 136 -32.57 -11.22 9.88
CA SER A 136 -33.35 -10.77 11.04
C SER A 136 -33.59 -11.88 12.07
N THR A 137 -33.48 -13.15 11.67
CA THR A 137 -33.60 -14.32 12.56
C THR A 137 -32.31 -14.60 13.34
N VAL A 138 -31.18 -14.01 12.93
CA VAL A 138 -29.87 -14.22 13.55
C VAL A 138 -29.55 -13.05 14.48
N LYS A 139 -29.71 -13.27 15.80
CA LYS A 139 -29.31 -12.28 16.81
C LYS A 139 -27.83 -12.44 17.15
N ASP A 140 -26.97 -11.95 16.26
CA ASP A 140 -25.51 -11.91 16.48
C ASP A 140 -24.88 -10.67 15.86
N LYS A 141 -23.96 -10.02 16.59
CA LYS A 141 -23.30 -8.79 16.13
C LYS A 141 -22.18 -9.06 15.11
N ALA A 142 -21.70 -10.30 15.01
CA ALA A 142 -20.65 -10.71 14.08
C ALA A 142 -21.16 -10.87 12.64
N ILE A 143 -22.47 -10.85 12.40
CA ILE A 143 -23.08 -10.85 11.06
C ILE A 143 -24.02 -9.67 10.99
N GLN A 144 -23.90 -8.86 9.95
CA GLN A 144 -24.79 -7.71 9.74
C GLN A 144 -25.22 -7.65 8.29
N TYR A 145 -26.48 -7.29 8.08
CA TYR A 145 -26.96 -6.90 6.76
C TYR A 145 -26.27 -5.60 6.33
N ASN A 146 -25.67 -5.59 5.14
CA ASN A 146 -25.13 -4.38 4.55
C ASN A 146 -26.28 -3.58 3.92
N ASP A 147 -26.70 -2.55 4.65
CA ASP A 147 -27.80 -1.70 4.23
C ASP A 147 -27.44 -0.85 3.01
N HIS A 148 -28.48 -0.32 2.36
CA HIS A 148 -28.36 0.43 1.13
C HIS A 148 -29.30 1.63 1.14
N VAL A 149 -28.99 2.60 0.29
CA VAL A 149 -29.93 3.66 -0.09
C VAL A 149 -30.33 3.48 -1.54
N LEU A 150 -31.60 3.74 -1.83
CA LEU A 150 -32.08 3.82 -3.21
C LEU A 150 -31.93 5.26 -3.70
N LYS A 151 -31.61 5.41 -4.99
CA LYS A 151 -31.59 6.68 -5.74
C LYS A 151 -30.51 7.70 -5.33
N ASN A 152 -30.26 7.89 -4.05
CA ASN A 152 -29.50 9.00 -3.47
C ASN A 152 -27.99 8.70 -3.31
N GLY A 153 -27.31 8.33 -4.38
CA GLY A 153 -25.90 7.93 -4.35
C GLY A 153 -24.93 9.05 -3.99
N LYS A 154 -25.14 10.30 -4.44
CA LYS A 154 -24.24 11.44 -4.15
C LYS A 154 -24.23 11.79 -2.67
N ALA A 155 -25.41 11.93 -2.06
CA ALA A 155 -25.55 12.25 -0.65
C ALA A 155 -24.93 11.14 0.23
N PHE A 156 -25.15 9.88 -0.16
CA PHE A 156 -24.60 8.74 0.54
C PHE A 156 -23.08 8.65 0.42
N TYR A 157 -22.53 8.87 -0.78
CA TYR A 157 -21.08 8.97 -0.99
C TYR A 157 -20.44 10.09 -0.17
N ALA A 158 -21.07 11.27 -0.10
CA ALA A 158 -20.60 12.38 0.73
C ALA A 158 -20.58 12.00 2.23
N SER A 159 -21.58 11.27 2.71
CA SER A 159 -21.63 10.76 4.07
C SER A 159 -20.52 9.73 4.35
N ALA A 160 -20.31 8.78 3.42
CA ALA A 160 -19.25 7.79 3.52
C ALA A 160 -17.86 8.45 3.55
N THR A 161 -17.65 9.47 2.72
CA THR A 161 -16.43 10.28 2.66
C THR A 161 -16.16 11.02 3.96
N LYS A 162 -17.18 11.67 4.55
CA LYS A 162 -17.06 12.35 5.86
C LYS A 162 -16.65 11.39 6.99
N LYS A 163 -17.12 10.13 6.92
CA LYS A 163 -16.76 9.06 7.84
C LYS A 163 -15.43 8.37 7.50
N LYS A 164 -14.68 8.87 6.51
CA LYS A 164 -13.41 8.31 6.04
C LYS A 164 -13.50 6.84 5.61
N LEU A 165 -14.66 6.41 5.10
CA LEU A 165 -14.84 5.08 4.52
C LEU A 165 -14.26 5.03 3.10
N GLU A 166 -13.98 3.82 2.59
CA GLU A 166 -13.30 3.63 1.28
C GLU A 166 -14.10 4.19 0.09
N GLY A 167 -15.43 4.27 0.23
CA GLY A 167 -16.34 4.81 -0.77
C GLY A 167 -17.67 4.10 -0.76
N VAL A 168 -18.29 4.00 -1.94
CA VAL A 168 -19.58 3.32 -2.13
C VAL A 168 -19.50 2.32 -3.29
N ILE A 169 -20.35 1.29 -3.24
CA ILE A 169 -20.66 0.43 -4.37
C ILE A 169 -22.06 0.80 -4.85
N ALA A 170 -22.17 1.27 -6.09
CA ALA A 170 -23.46 1.39 -6.77
C ALA A 170 -23.78 0.05 -7.45
N LYS A 171 -24.99 -0.45 -7.26
CA LYS A 171 -25.46 -1.69 -7.87
C LYS A 171 -26.79 -1.46 -8.57
N LYS A 172 -26.97 -2.02 -9.77
CA LYS A 172 -28.23 -1.99 -10.49
C LYS A 172 -29.29 -2.76 -9.68
N ALA A 173 -30.42 -2.11 -9.40
CA ALA A 173 -31.44 -2.60 -8.49
C ALA A 173 -32.15 -3.86 -9.02
N ASP A 174 -32.36 -3.93 -10.33
CA ASP A 174 -32.95 -5.07 -11.04
C ASP A 174 -31.90 -6.07 -11.56
N GLY A 175 -30.61 -5.81 -11.32
CA GLY A 175 -29.51 -6.62 -11.86
C GLY A 175 -29.41 -8.02 -11.25
N GLU A 176 -29.11 -9.00 -12.10
CA GLU A 176 -28.81 -10.38 -11.73
C GLU A 176 -27.40 -10.54 -11.13
N TYR A 177 -27.14 -11.68 -10.50
CA TYR A 177 -25.82 -11.98 -9.96
C TYR A 177 -24.92 -12.69 -11.00
N ALA A 178 -24.05 -11.91 -11.64
CA ALA A 178 -23.10 -12.40 -12.65
C ALA A 178 -21.89 -13.12 -12.01
N THR A 179 -22.07 -14.41 -11.73
CA THR A 179 -21.09 -15.28 -11.02
C THR A 179 -19.72 -15.26 -11.69
N GLY A 180 -18.68 -14.86 -10.94
CA GLY A 180 -17.29 -14.85 -11.40
C GLY A 180 -16.95 -13.80 -12.47
N LEU A 181 -17.92 -12.99 -12.89
CA LEU A 181 -17.74 -11.98 -13.93
C LEU A 181 -17.59 -10.58 -13.33
N ARG A 182 -16.84 -9.74 -14.03
CA ARG A 182 -16.83 -8.30 -13.76
C ARG A 182 -17.97 -7.66 -14.53
N SER A 183 -18.93 -7.08 -13.81
CA SER A 183 -20.10 -6.44 -14.41
C SER A 183 -20.02 -4.92 -14.33
N LYS A 184 -20.67 -4.23 -15.26
CA LYS A 184 -20.93 -2.79 -15.19
C LYS A 184 -22.14 -2.46 -14.30
N GLU A 185 -22.95 -3.45 -13.94
CA GLU A 185 -24.07 -3.30 -13.02
C GLU A 185 -23.63 -3.15 -11.57
N TRP A 186 -22.35 -3.43 -11.27
CA TRP A 186 -21.73 -3.11 -10.00
C TRP A 186 -20.58 -2.13 -10.24
N LEU A 187 -20.69 -0.91 -9.73
CA LEU A 187 -19.70 0.14 -9.88
C LEU A 187 -19.08 0.49 -8.53
N LYS A 188 -17.76 0.42 -8.43
CA LYS A 188 -17.03 0.90 -7.25
C LYS A 188 -16.68 2.38 -7.43
N ILE A 189 -17.27 3.22 -6.59
CA ILE A 189 -17.04 4.67 -6.55
C ILE A 189 -16.21 4.93 -5.30
N LYS A 190 -14.89 4.93 -5.49
CA LYS A 190 -13.93 5.10 -4.40
C LYS A 190 -13.88 6.57 -3.99
N ASN A 191 -13.76 6.80 -2.68
CA ASN A 191 -13.37 8.09 -2.17
C ASN A 191 -11.97 8.43 -2.68
N ARG A 192 -11.88 9.33 -3.67
CA ARG A 192 -10.61 9.81 -4.23
C ARG A 192 -10.36 11.20 -3.71
N THR A 193 -9.23 11.39 -3.05
CA THR A 193 -8.74 12.72 -2.69
C THR A 193 -8.43 13.47 -3.98
N SER A 194 -8.84 14.73 -4.08
CA SER A 194 -8.46 15.60 -5.20
C SER A 194 -7.85 16.89 -4.68
N MET A 195 -7.01 17.51 -5.51
CA MET A 195 -6.45 18.83 -5.23
C MET A 195 -6.33 19.64 -6.51
N GLU A 196 -6.16 20.94 -6.34
CA GLU A 196 -5.84 21.85 -7.44
C GLU A 196 -4.34 21.81 -7.73
N ALA A 197 -3.98 21.70 -9.00
CA ALA A 197 -2.61 21.72 -9.47
C ALA A 197 -2.47 22.66 -10.67
N VAL A 198 -1.33 23.33 -10.76
CA VAL A 198 -0.95 24.17 -11.89
C VAL A 198 -0.31 23.30 -12.96
N ILE A 199 -0.73 23.47 -14.21
CA ILE A 199 -0.10 22.81 -15.36
C ILE A 199 1.14 23.61 -15.75
N ALA A 200 2.30 22.97 -15.64
CA ALA A 200 3.61 23.57 -15.84
C ALA A 200 4.32 23.09 -17.13
N GLY A 201 3.81 22.03 -17.74
CA GLY A 201 4.40 21.42 -18.92
C GLY A 201 3.61 20.20 -19.38
N TYR A 202 4.03 19.61 -20.48
CA TYR A 202 3.55 18.30 -20.93
C TYR A 202 4.68 17.48 -21.53
N THR A 203 4.60 16.16 -21.40
CA THR A 203 5.57 15.24 -22.01
C THR A 203 5.21 14.93 -23.45
N ALA A 204 6.21 14.57 -24.26
CA ALA A 204 6.00 14.02 -25.59
C ALA A 204 5.05 12.80 -25.55
N PRO A 205 4.18 12.62 -26.57
CA PRO A 205 3.33 11.46 -26.67
C PRO A 205 4.13 10.16 -26.89
N GLN A 206 3.52 9.02 -26.59
CA GLN A 206 4.07 7.70 -26.85
C GLN A 206 3.00 6.79 -27.49
N LYS A 207 3.45 5.83 -28.30
CA LYS A 207 2.59 4.84 -28.98
C LYS A 207 1.50 5.51 -29.83
N SER A 208 0.25 5.07 -29.73
CA SER A 208 -0.90 5.60 -30.48
C SER A 208 -1.45 6.93 -29.95
N ARG A 209 -0.91 7.46 -28.85
CA ARG A 209 -1.41 8.71 -28.24
C ARG A 209 -1.00 9.91 -29.08
N LYS A 210 -1.96 10.78 -29.40
CA LYS A 210 -1.73 12.05 -30.10
C LYS A 210 -1.56 13.21 -29.11
N HIS A 211 -1.00 14.32 -29.58
CA HIS A 211 -0.81 15.59 -28.86
C HIS A 211 0.22 15.57 -27.72
N PHE A 212 -0.03 14.88 -26.60
CA PHE A 212 0.89 14.80 -25.47
C PHE A 212 0.75 13.51 -24.66
N GLY A 213 1.78 13.13 -23.91
CA GLY A 213 1.82 11.90 -23.11
C GLY A 213 1.18 12.06 -21.72
N SER A 214 1.66 13.06 -20.97
CA SER A 214 1.22 13.38 -19.61
C SER A 214 1.36 14.88 -19.33
N LEU A 215 0.57 15.40 -18.39
CA LEU A 215 0.72 16.76 -17.87
C LEU A 215 1.75 16.77 -16.74
N VAL A 216 2.62 17.78 -16.72
CA VAL A 216 3.57 18.05 -15.63
C VAL A 216 2.94 19.05 -14.69
N LEU A 217 2.81 18.68 -13.41
CA LEU A 217 1.98 19.38 -12.43
C LEU A 217 2.84 20.07 -11.37
N GLY A 218 2.35 21.18 -10.83
CA GLY A 218 2.95 21.85 -9.68
C GLY A 218 1.95 22.54 -8.77
N GLU A 219 2.43 22.95 -7.60
CA GLU A 219 1.69 23.71 -6.59
C GLU A 219 2.48 24.94 -6.17
N TYR A 220 1.80 26.07 -5.97
CA TYR A 220 2.44 27.25 -5.44
C TYR A 220 2.54 27.20 -3.92
N VAL A 221 3.75 27.11 -3.40
CA VAL A 221 4.05 27.30 -1.98
C VAL A 221 4.72 28.66 -1.83
N GLY A 222 3.95 29.65 -1.36
CA GLY A 222 4.36 31.05 -1.42
C GLY A 222 4.49 31.53 -2.87
N ASN A 223 5.69 31.98 -3.26
CA ASN A 223 5.98 32.41 -4.64
C ASN A 223 6.64 31.34 -5.50
N GLU A 224 7.01 30.20 -4.92
CA GLU A 224 7.71 29.12 -5.60
C GLU A 224 6.72 28.07 -6.12
N LEU A 225 6.92 27.64 -7.37
CA LEU A 225 6.17 26.52 -7.95
C LEU A 225 6.92 25.21 -7.62
N LYS A 226 6.34 24.38 -6.76
CA LYS A 226 6.86 23.06 -6.41
C LYS A 226 6.28 21.98 -7.31
N TYR A 227 7.09 20.99 -7.66
CA TYR A 227 6.68 19.89 -8.53
C TYR A 227 5.78 18.90 -7.79
N LEU A 228 4.63 18.55 -8.39
CA LEU A 228 3.66 17.58 -7.84
C LEU A 228 3.69 16.22 -8.54
N GLY A 229 4.59 16.01 -9.50
CA GLY A 229 4.57 14.83 -10.37
C GLY A 229 3.93 15.10 -11.73
N HIS A 230 3.68 14.03 -12.48
CA HIS A 230 3.01 14.09 -13.78
C HIS A 230 1.83 13.13 -13.82
N THR A 231 0.81 13.47 -14.63
CA THR A 231 -0.40 12.64 -14.79
C THR A 231 -0.66 12.30 -16.25
N GLY A 232 -0.74 11.01 -16.56
CA GLY A 232 -0.95 10.47 -17.91
C GLY A 232 -2.31 9.81 -18.13
N THR A 233 -3.23 9.95 -17.18
CA THR A 233 -4.57 9.34 -17.21
C THR A 233 -5.65 10.38 -16.91
N GLY A 234 -6.91 10.10 -17.25
CA GLY A 234 -8.04 11.03 -17.06
C GLY A 234 -8.38 11.89 -18.29
N PHE A 235 -7.89 11.53 -19.48
CA PHE A 235 -8.19 12.24 -20.73
C PHE A 235 -8.81 11.30 -21.76
N ASP A 236 -9.82 11.79 -22.49
CA ASP A 236 -10.26 11.22 -23.77
C ASP A 236 -9.63 11.99 -24.96
N GLU A 237 -9.87 11.54 -26.20
CA GLU A 237 -9.26 12.13 -27.41
C GLU A 237 -9.65 13.61 -27.60
N LYS A 238 -10.91 13.95 -27.30
CA LYS A 238 -11.41 15.33 -27.34
C LYS A 238 -10.69 16.22 -26.33
N THR A 239 -10.58 15.76 -25.08
CA THR A 239 -9.93 16.50 -23.99
C THR A 239 -8.44 16.68 -24.23
N LEU A 240 -7.75 15.66 -24.79
CA LEU A 240 -6.35 15.77 -25.21
C LEU A 240 -6.15 16.88 -26.25
N GLN A 241 -7.00 16.93 -27.28
CA GLN A 241 -6.92 17.94 -28.33
C GLN A 241 -7.20 19.36 -27.79
N GLU A 242 -8.25 19.52 -26.97
CA GLU A 242 -8.62 20.80 -26.38
C GLU A 242 -7.53 21.36 -25.46
N LEU A 243 -6.99 20.52 -24.57
CA LEU A 243 -5.89 20.89 -23.69
C LEU A 243 -4.66 21.28 -24.50
N TRP A 244 -4.30 20.49 -25.52
CA TRP A 244 -3.14 20.77 -26.36
C TRP A 244 -3.24 22.14 -27.02
N LYS A 245 -4.39 22.48 -27.62
CA LYS A 245 -4.66 23.80 -28.22
C LYS A 245 -4.51 24.93 -27.19
N LYS A 246 -5.03 24.76 -25.97
CA LYS A 246 -4.91 25.77 -24.90
C LYS A 246 -3.48 25.91 -24.37
N MET A 247 -2.67 24.87 -24.44
CA MET A 247 -1.28 24.88 -23.98
C MET A 247 -0.30 25.49 -25.00
N GLN A 248 -0.59 25.41 -26.31
CA GLN A 248 0.35 25.92 -27.34
C GLN A 248 0.76 27.40 -27.16
N PRO A 249 -0.15 28.35 -26.86
CA PRO A 249 0.24 29.75 -26.66
C PRO A 249 1.08 30.00 -25.39
N LEU A 250 1.21 28.99 -24.53
CA LEU A 250 1.90 29.08 -23.25
C LEU A 250 3.30 28.48 -23.29
N VAL A 251 3.72 27.89 -24.41
CA VAL A 251 5.03 27.23 -24.53
C VAL A 251 6.16 28.22 -24.21
N THR A 252 7.15 27.74 -23.47
CA THR A 252 8.33 28.48 -23.05
C THR A 252 9.57 27.59 -23.08
N THR A 253 10.75 28.19 -23.20
CA THR A 253 12.03 27.48 -23.26
C THR A 253 12.56 27.10 -21.88
N ALA A 254 12.20 27.87 -20.84
CA ALA A 254 12.66 27.64 -19.47
C ALA A 254 11.65 26.83 -18.65
N SER A 255 12.16 25.89 -17.84
CA SER A 255 11.37 25.21 -16.81
C SER A 255 10.84 26.23 -15.79
N PRO A 256 9.55 26.19 -15.42
CA PRO A 256 8.99 27.04 -14.37
C PRO A 256 9.32 26.53 -12.95
N PHE A 257 9.98 25.38 -12.82
CA PHE A 257 10.46 24.82 -11.55
C PHE A 257 11.91 25.23 -11.29
N ASN A 258 12.21 25.58 -10.03
CA ASN A 258 13.57 25.92 -9.56
C ASN A 258 14.51 24.70 -9.45
N GLN A 259 13.97 23.49 -9.60
CA GLN A 259 14.72 22.24 -9.53
C GLN A 259 14.49 21.42 -10.80
N LYS A 260 15.46 20.57 -11.14
CA LYS A 260 15.32 19.63 -12.24
C LYS A 260 14.28 18.57 -11.89
N VAL A 261 13.13 18.61 -12.55
CA VAL A 261 12.05 17.65 -12.30
C VAL A 261 12.24 16.38 -13.12
N ARG A 262 11.93 15.23 -12.51
CA ARG A 262 12.03 13.91 -13.17
C ARG A 262 10.72 13.57 -13.87
N VAL A 263 10.85 13.32 -15.16
CA VAL A 263 9.80 12.95 -16.10
C VAL A 263 10.34 11.87 -17.02
N ASN A 264 9.48 10.98 -17.47
CA ASN A 264 9.84 9.79 -18.24
C ASN A 264 10.02 10.04 -19.74
N MET A 265 9.77 11.26 -20.21
CA MET A 265 9.80 11.67 -21.62
C MET A 265 10.20 13.14 -21.75
N PRO A 266 10.72 13.58 -22.91
CA PRO A 266 11.02 14.99 -23.16
C PRO A 266 9.81 15.90 -22.85
N VAL A 267 10.06 17.01 -22.17
CA VAL A 267 9.01 17.95 -21.72
C VAL A 267 9.00 19.20 -22.59
N THR A 268 7.82 19.61 -22.99
CA THR A 268 7.56 20.98 -23.43
C THR A 268 7.09 21.80 -22.22
N TRP A 269 7.85 22.82 -21.85
CA TRP A 269 7.53 23.68 -20.70
C TRP A 269 6.48 24.71 -21.06
N LEU A 270 5.64 25.06 -20.08
CA LEU A 270 4.60 26.08 -20.22
C LEU A 270 4.77 27.18 -19.18
N LYS A 271 4.41 28.41 -19.55
CA LYS A 271 4.13 29.47 -18.60
C LYS A 271 2.99 28.98 -17.68
N PRO A 272 3.17 28.94 -16.35
CA PRO A 272 2.18 28.38 -15.42
C PRO A 272 0.95 29.28 -15.36
N LYS A 273 0.00 29.07 -16.28
CA LYS A 273 -1.22 29.88 -16.44
C LYS A 273 -2.52 29.07 -16.35
N LEU A 274 -2.44 27.74 -16.37
CA LEU A 274 -3.60 26.86 -16.32
C LEU A 274 -3.63 26.12 -14.98
N VAL A 275 -4.83 26.02 -14.40
CA VAL A 275 -5.10 25.25 -13.18
C VAL A 275 -6.01 24.09 -13.55
N ALA A 276 -5.73 22.92 -13.00
CA ALA A 276 -6.51 21.71 -13.14
C ALA A 276 -6.83 21.11 -11.78
N GLU A 277 -7.94 20.39 -11.69
CA GLU A 277 -8.20 19.51 -10.55
C GLU A 277 -7.68 18.11 -10.87
N ILE A 278 -6.98 17.51 -9.90
CA ILE A 278 -6.27 16.23 -10.05
C ILE A 278 -6.72 15.30 -8.93
N PHE A 279 -7.25 14.13 -9.30
CA PHE A 279 -7.45 13.04 -8.35
C PHE A 279 -6.12 12.37 -8.02
N TYR A 280 -5.96 11.91 -6.79
CA TYR A 280 -4.80 11.13 -6.35
C TYR A 280 -5.19 10.15 -5.25
N ALA A 281 -4.45 9.04 -5.14
CA ALA A 281 -4.65 8.07 -4.06
C ALA A 281 -3.87 8.46 -2.80
N GLU A 282 -2.66 8.99 -2.99
CA GLU A 282 -1.74 9.33 -1.92
C GLU A 282 -0.83 10.48 -2.39
N LEU A 283 -0.47 11.37 -1.48
CA LEU A 283 0.60 12.35 -1.69
C LEU A 283 1.86 11.79 -1.03
N THR A 284 2.94 11.60 -1.77
CA THR A 284 4.20 11.15 -1.18
C THR A 284 4.75 12.21 -0.22
N HIS A 285 5.68 11.80 0.64
CA HIS A 285 6.37 12.75 1.52
C HIS A 285 7.16 13.83 0.76
N GLU A 286 7.52 13.58 -0.50
CA GLU A 286 8.16 14.57 -1.40
C GLU A 286 7.15 15.51 -2.08
N GLY A 287 5.86 15.40 -1.76
CA GLY A 287 4.79 16.19 -2.39
C GLY A 287 4.38 15.67 -3.77
N ILE A 288 4.71 14.43 -4.13
CA ILE A 288 4.38 13.86 -5.45
C ILE A 288 3.05 13.10 -5.39
N LEU A 289 2.17 13.34 -6.36
CA LEU A 289 0.89 12.65 -6.46
C LEU A 289 1.09 11.22 -6.99
N ARG A 290 0.59 10.23 -6.23
CA ARG A 290 0.55 8.83 -6.64
C ARG A 290 -0.83 8.43 -7.15
N HIS A 291 -0.82 7.58 -8.18
CA HIS A 291 -2.02 7.15 -8.91
C HIS A 291 -2.90 8.33 -9.33
N SER A 292 -2.26 9.38 -9.85
CA SER A 292 -2.94 10.61 -10.22
C SER A 292 -3.74 10.45 -11.52
N ALA A 293 -4.84 11.19 -11.61
CA ALA A 293 -5.65 11.29 -12.83
C ALA A 293 -6.19 12.71 -13.00
N PHE A 294 -6.17 13.22 -14.22
CA PHE A 294 -6.80 14.49 -14.56
C PHE A 294 -8.32 14.40 -14.40
N LYS A 295 -8.90 15.40 -13.74
CA LYS A 295 -10.35 15.54 -13.59
C LYS A 295 -10.91 16.61 -14.52
N GLY A 296 -10.27 17.78 -14.59
CA GLY A 296 -10.74 18.89 -15.42
C GLY A 296 -9.94 20.17 -15.24
N LEU A 297 -10.05 21.09 -16.20
CA LEU A 297 -9.51 22.46 -16.06
C LEU A 297 -10.41 23.30 -15.15
N ARG A 298 -9.78 24.10 -14.28
CA ARG A 298 -10.43 25.11 -13.45
C ARG A 298 -10.41 26.46 -14.14
N ILE A 299 -11.30 26.63 -15.12
CA ILE A 299 -11.45 27.88 -15.89
C ILE A 299 -11.92 29.06 -15.03
N ASP A 300 -12.50 28.75 -13.87
CA ASP A 300 -12.99 29.68 -12.86
C ASP A 300 -11.86 30.28 -11.99
N LYS A 301 -10.63 29.73 -12.04
CA LYS A 301 -9.51 30.17 -11.20
C LYS A 301 -8.35 30.76 -12.00
N LYS A 302 -7.86 31.91 -11.55
CA LYS A 302 -6.57 32.47 -11.99
C LYS A 302 -5.45 32.00 -11.06
N ILE A 303 -4.21 31.96 -11.55
CA ILE A 303 -3.03 31.58 -10.72
C ILE A 303 -2.91 32.44 -9.46
N THR A 304 -3.33 33.70 -9.53
CA THR A 304 -3.32 34.63 -8.39
C THR A 304 -4.21 34.15 -7.24
N ASP A 305 -5.28 33.43 -7.54
CA ASP A 305 -6.24 32.94 -6.55
C ASP A 305 -5.68 31.69 -5.86
N VAL A 306 -5.02 30.81 -6.62
CA VAL A 306 -4.30 29.63 -6.09
C VAL A 306 -3.13 30.03 -5.18
N LYS A 307 -2.39 31.09 -5.54
CA LYS A 307 -1.31 31.66 -4.71
C LYS A 307 -1.78 32.32 -3.41
N LYS A 308 -3.04 32.78 -3.35
CA LYS A 308 -3.62 33.42 -2.15
C LYS A 308 -4.16 32.39 -1.17
N THR A 309 -4.77 31.30 -1.65
CA THR A 309 -5.28 30.21 -0.80
C THR A 309 -4.18 29.50 -0.01
N THR A 310 -2.97 29.34 -0.57
CA THR A 310 -1.84 28.68 0.12
C THR A 310 -1.13 29.56 1.17
N LYS A 311 -1.52 30.83 1.32
CA LYS A 311 -1.05 31.72 2.40
C LYS A 311 -1.88 31.65 3.68
N LYS A 312 -3.00 30.94 3.70
CA LYS A 312 -3.88 30.81 4.89
C LYS A 312 -4.19 29.35 5.22
N SER A 313 -3.20 28.66 5.75
CA SER A 313 -3.37 27.49 6.62
C SER A 313 -2.04 27.24 7.30
N GLY A 314 -1.82 27.93 8.41
CA GLY A 314 -0.76 27.60 9.34
C GLY A 314 -1.20 26.37 10.12
N ASP A 315 -0.45 25.28 9.94
CA ASP A 315 -0.01 24.47 11.07
C ASP A 315 1.36 23.88 10.70
N GLY A 316 2.32 24.08 11.60
CA GLY A 316 3.75 24.07 11.29
C GLY A 316 4.33 22.69 11.01
N ASN A 317 5.20 22.62 9.99
CA ASN A 317 6.48 21.96 10.15
C ASN A 317 7.49 22.51 9.13
N ASN A 318 8.49 23.23 9.63
CA ASN A 318 9.59 23.79 8.85
C ASN A 318 10.37 22.68 8.14
N SER A 319 10.33 22.67 6.80
CA SER A 319 11.13 21.73 5.98
C SER A 319 12.57 22.21 5.72
N LYS A 320 13.01 23.31 6.34
CA LYS A 320 14.41 23.79 6.23
C LYS A 320 15.31 23.33 7.38
N ASP A 321 14.76 22.86 8.49
CA ASP A 321 15.53 22.58 9.71
C ASP A 321 16.04 21.13 9.82
N ASN A 322 15.83 20.27 8.81
CA ASN A 322 16.18 18.83 8.88
C ASN A 322 17.29 18.39 7.89
N ILE A 323 18.06 19.32 7.32
CA ILE A 323 19.22 18.98 6.48
C ILE A 323 20.46 18.91 7.37
N VAL A 324 21.06 17.73 7.49
CA VAL A 324 22.31 17.50 8.22
C VAL A 324 23.46 17.25 7.25
N LYS A 325 24.64 17.79 7.55
CA LYS A 325 25.85 17.56 6.76
C LYS A 325 26.70 16.49 7.43
N ILE A 326 26.83 15.32 6.80
CA ILE A 326 27.57 14.17 7.34
C ILE A 326 28.63 13.77 6.31
N GLY A 327 29.90 13.75 6.71
CA GLY A 327 31.01 13.32 5.83
C GLY A 327 31.09 14.10 4.51
N GLY A 328 30.72 15.39 4.52
CA GLY A 328 30.69 16.23 3.32
C GLY A 328 29.40 16.12 2.49
N HIS A 329 28.46 15.25 2.84
CA HIS A 329 27.21 15.05 2.13
C HIS A 329 26.02 15.66 2.88
N ASN A 330 25.12 16.32 2.15
CA ASN A 330 23.86 16.82 2.71
C ASN A 330 22.82 15.69 2.70
N LEU A 331 22.28 15.37 3.87
CA LEU A 331 21.23 14.39 4.07
C LEU A 331 20.01 15.07 4.67
N THR A 332 18.87 14.97 3.99
CA THR A 332 17.59 15.46 4.52
C THR A 332 16.94 14.37 5.36
N LEU A 333 16.85 14.57 6.67
CA LEU A 333 16.15 13.65 7.56
C LEU A 333 14.65 13.91 7.51
N THR A 334 13.85 12.84 7.60
CA THR A 334 12.40 12.94 7.42
C THR A 334 11.67 12.17 8.52
N ASN A 335 10.52 12.69 8.93
CA ASN A 335 9.61 12.00 9.86
C ASN A 335 10.28 11.59 11.18
N LEU A 336 11.16 12.44 11.73
CA LEU A 336 11.97 12.14 12.92
C LEU A 336 11.10 11.74 14.13
N SER A 337 9.98 12.42 14.36
CA SER A 337 9.08 12.14 15.48
C SER A 337 8.18 10.91 15.28
N LYS A 338 8.28 10.21 14.13
CA LYS A 338 7.43 9.05 13.85
C LYS A 338 7.81 7.88 14.74
N LEU A 339 6.85 7.31 15.47
CA LEU A 339 7.08 6.16 16.34
C LEU A 339 7.40 4.91 15.50
N TYR A 340 8.55 4.30 15.75
CA TYR A 340 8.95 3.02 15.15
C TYR A 340 8.73 1.86 16.10
N TRP A 341 8.97 2.06 17.40
CA TRP A 341 8.60 1.13 18.47
C TRP A 341 7.58 1.82 19.40
N PRO A 342 6.26 1.68 19.15
CA PRO A 342 5.26 2.43 19.89
C PRO A 342 5.19 2.12 21.39
N LYS A 343 5.47 0.87 21.79
CA LYS A 343 5.43 0.43 23.19
C LYS A 343 6.56 1.08 24.00
N GLU A 344 7.76 1.08 23.45
CA GLU A 344 8.97 1.67 24.02
C GLU A 344 9.08 3.18 23.76
N LYS A 345 8.17 3.74 22.96
CA LYS A 345 8.13 5.14 22.51
C LYS A 345 9.39 5.58 21.74
N ILE A 346 10.06 4.65 21.05
CA ILE A 346 11.25 4.94 20.24
C ILE A 346 10.82 5.43 18.86
N THR A 347 11.35 6.57 18.46
CA THR A 347 11.04 7.25 17.19
C THR A 347 12.03 6.87 16.08
N LYS A 348 11.70 7.26 14.85
CA LYS A 348 12.61 7.16 13.70
C LYS A 348 13.87 8.01 13.90
N GLY A 349 13.74 9.16 14.56
CA GLY A 349 14.89 9.99 14.94
C GLY A 349 15.84 9.25 15.86
N ASP A 350 15.30 8.54 16.86
CA ASP A 350 16.09 7.73 17.78
C ASP A 350 16.79 6.57 17.05
N LEU A 351 16.12 5.94 16.08
CA LEU A 351 16.74 4.93 15.22
C LEU A 351 17.94 5.49 14.44
N ILE A 352 17.78 6.65 13.82
CA ILE A 352 18.85 7.31 13.07
C ILE A 352 20.00 7.69 14.01
N ALA A 353 19.70 8.23 15.19
CA ALA A 353 20.71 8.57 16.21
C ALA A 353 21.47 7.33 16.70
N TYR A 354 20.78 6.20 16.87
CA TYR A 354 21.41 4.92 17.21
C TYR A 354 22.40 4.48 16.11
N TYR A 355 22.00 4.50 14.84
CA TYR A 355 22.90 4.16 13.73
C TYR A 355 24.07 5.13 13.59
N ASP A 356 23.90 6.41 13.95
CA ASP A 356 24.98 7.40 13.94
C ASP A 356 26.02 7.08 15.01
N THR A 357 25.55 6.75 16.20
CA THR A 357 26.37 6.39 17.36
C THR A 357 27.11 5.07 17.13
N MET A 358 26.44 4.08 16.52
CA MET A 358 26.98 2.75 16.28
C MET A 358 27.73 2.59 14.95
N ALA A 359 27.87 3.68 14.18
CA ALA A 359 28.41 3.62 12.83
C ALA A 359 29.79 2.95 12.75
N ASP A 360 30.70 3.28 13.67
CA ASP A 360 32.07 2.77 13.65
C ASP A 360 32.15 1.26 13.93
N PHE A 361 31.17 0.70 14.65
CA PHE A 361 31.04 -0.74 14.89
C PHE A 361 30.32 -1.47 13.76
N ILE A 362 29.36 -0.82 13.10
CA ILE A 362 28.55 -1.42 12.04
C ILE A 362 29.27 -1.41 10.69
N LEU A 363 29.89 -0.28 10.33
CA LEU A 363 30.47 -0.05 9.00
C LEU A 363 31.51 -1.09 8.57
N PRO A 364 32.41 -1.60 9.43
CA PRO A 364 33.36 -2.65 9.05
C PRO A 364 32.70 -3.89 8.43
N TYR A 365 31.49 -4.25 8.91
CA TYR A 365 30.75 -5.42 8.44
C TYR A 365 29.91 -5.16 7.19
N LEU A 366 29.65 -3.89 6.84
CA LEU A 366 28.90 -3.50 5.63
C LEU A 366 29.82 -3.09 4.47
N LYS A 367 31.07 -2.76 4.76
CA LYS A 367 32.02 -2.18 3.81
C LYS A 367 32.21 -3.05 2.57
N ASP A 368 32.09 -2.40 1.42
CA ASP A 368 32.22 -2.98 0.08
C ASP A 368 31.29 -4.16 -0.20
N ARG A 369 30.17 -4.30 0.52
CA ARG A 369 29.18 -5.36 0.32
C ARG A 369 27.87 -4.81 -0.27
N PRO A 370 27.31 -5.45 -1.31
CA PRO A 370 25.95 -5.20 -1.73
C PRO A 370 24.95 -5.49 -0.61
N LEU A 371 23.94 -4.63 -0.44
CA LEU A 371 22.98 -4.74 0.66
C LEU A 371 21.57 -5.08 0.19
N SER A 372 20.95 -6.07 0.82
CA SER A 372 19.50 -6.27 0.78
C SER A 372 18.86 -5.61 2.01
N LEU A 373 18.10 -4.56 1.80
CA LEU A 373 17.51 -3.78 2.90
C LEU A 373 16.12 -4.31 3.23
N LYS A 374 15.78 -4.48 4.51
CA LYS A 374 14.39 -4.68 4.95
C LYS A 374 13.89 -3.35 5.50
N ARG A 375 13.00 -2.72 4.75
CA ARG A 375 12.44 -1.42 5.09
C ARG A 375 11.11 -1.58 5.79
N ASN A 376 10.98 -0.92 6.93
CA ASN A 376 9.78 -0.77 7.73
C ASN A 376 9.48 0.73 7.87
N PRO A 377 9.01 1.43 6.81
CA PRO A 377 8.83 2.88 6.84
C PRO A 377 7.84 3.38 7.90
N ASN A 378 7.02 2.47 8.43
CA ASN A 378 5.98 2.74 9.42
C ASN A 378 6.27 2.14 10.81
N GLY A 379 7.48 1.62 11.05
CA GLY A 379 7.84 1.00 12.32
C GLY A 379 7.66 -0.51 12.35
N ILE A 380 7.96 -1.13 13.50
CA ILE A 380 8.10 -2.59 13.64
C ILE A 380 6.77 -3.37 13.63
N LEU A 381 5.63 -2.71 13.78
CA LEU A 381 4.30 -3.36 13.80
C LEU A 381 3.67 -3.49 12.41
N ASP A 382 4.22 -2.79 11.43
CA ASP A 382 3.75 -2.77 10.04
C ASP A 382 4.60 -3.71 9.18
N GLU A 383 4.01 -4.25 8.12
CA GLU A 383 4.71 -5.11 7.18
C GLU A 383 5.83 -4.34 6.47
N GLY A 384 7.07 -4.78 6.67
CA GLY A 384 8.22 -4.28 5.93
C GLY A 384 8.38 -4.97 4.58
N PHE A 385 9.16 -4.39 3.67
CA PHE A 385 9.46 -4.98 2.36
C PHE A 385 10.96 -5.01 2.08
N TYR A 386 11.38 -5.98 1.27
CA TYR A 386 12.77 -6.04 0.82
C TYR A 386 13.01 -5.05 -0.31
N HIS A 387 14.05 -4.25 -0.15
CA HIS A 387 14.51 -3.25 -1.10
C HIS A 387 15.94 -3.59 -1.50
N LYS A 388 16.08 -4.17 -2.70
CA LYS A 388 17.37 -4.57 -3.29
C LYS A 388 17.86 -3.60 -4.34
N ASP A 389 16.94 -3.04 -5.13
CA ASP A 389 17.25 -2.11 -6.20
C ASP A 389 17.15 -0.65 -5.75
N ALA A 390 18.29 -0.01 -5.51
CA ALA A 390 18.37 1.41 -5.15
C ALA A 390 17.75 2.32 -6.23
N GLY A 391 17.73 1.87 -7.48
CA GLY A 391 17.32 2.63 -8.65
C GLY A 391 18.08 3.95 -8.81
N GLU A 392 17.49 4.86 -9.59
CA GLU A 392 18.07 6.19 -9.85
C GLU A 392 17.73 7.24 -8.78
N GLN A 393 16.86 6.91 -7.81
CA GLN A 393 16.39 7.84 -6.79
C GLN A 393 17.36 8.00 -5.62
N ALA A 394 18.28 7.05 -5.43
CA ALA A 394 19.34 7.19 -4.43
C ALA A 394 20.24 8.41 -4.74
N PRO A 395 20.71 9.16 -3.72
CA PRO A 395 21.65 10.27 -3.92
C PRO A 395 22.88 9.84 -4.70
N ALA A 396 23.41 10.72 -5.56
CA ALA A 396 24.54 10.40 -6.44
C ALA A 396 25.81 9.95 -5.69
N TRP A 397 25.98 10.37 -4.44
CA TRP A 397 27.09 9.98 -3.58
C TRP A 397 26.92 8.61 -2.91
N VAL A 398 25.73 7.98 -3.00
CA VAL A 398 25.51 6.61 -2.53
C VAL A 398 26.07 5.65 -3.58
N LYS A 399 27.11 4.90 -3.19
CA LYS A 399 27.74 3.89 -4.05
C LYS A 399 26.72 2.76 -4.34
N LYS A 400 26.70 2.32 -5.59
CA LYS A 400 25.85 1.23 -6.08
C LYS A 400 26.71 0.13 -6.72
N TYR A 401 26.19 -1.09 -6.73
CA TYR A 401 26.79 -2.25 -7.39
C TYR A 401 25.75 -2.93 -8.28
N ASP A 402 26.09 -3.08 -9.56
CA ASP A 402 25.17 -3.52 -10.59
C ASP A 402 25.27 -5.03 -10.77
N VAL A 403 24.17 -5.72 -10.52
CA VAL A 403 24.09 -7.18 -10.66
C VAL A 403 23.03 -7.52 -11.70
N LYS A 404 23.39 -8.32 -12.69
CA LYS A 404 22.42 -8.82 -13.67
C LYS A 404 21.60 -9.94 -13.03
N SER A 405 20.30 -9.74 -12.90
CA SER A 405 19.39 -10.77 -12.40
C SER A 405 19.22 -11.87 -13.44
N ASP A 406 19.48 -13.12 -13.06
CA ASP A 406 19.31 -14.27 -13.96
C ASP A 406 17.84 -14.53 -14.33
N SER A 407 16.94 -14.32 -13.38
CA SER A 407 15.50 -14.57 -13.52
C SER A 407 14.77 -13.50 -14.33
N THR A 408 15.17 -12.23 -14.21
CA THR A 408 14.48 -11.11 -14.88
C THR A 408 15.28 -10.51 -16.03
N LYS A 409 16.56 -10.89 -16.18
CA LYS A 409 17.53 -10.31 -17.12
C LYS A 409 17.74 -8.80 -16.98
N LYS A 410 17.23 -8.18 -15.90
CA LYS A 410 17.42 -6.77 -15.56
C LYS A 410 18.64 -6.56 -14.68
N ILE A 411 19.24 -5.38 -14.76
CA ILE A 411 20.26 -4.93 -13.82
C ILE A 411 19.55 -4.48 -12.54
N VAL A 412 20.05 -4.93 -11.40
CA VAL A 412 19.62 -4.51 -10.06
C VAL A 412 20.76 -3.71 -9.44
N ASN A 413 20.49 -2.47 -9.03
CA ASN A 413 21.53 -1.60 -8.44
C ASN A 413 21.52 -1.72 -6.91
N TYR A 414 22.33 -2.60 -6.34
CA TYR A 414 22.43 -2.76 -4.89
C TYR A 414 23.16 -1.58 -4.23
N ILE A 415 22.68 -1.12 -3.08
CA ILE A 415 23.41 -0.11 -2.29
C ILE A 415 24.66 -0.75 -1.68
N VAL A 416 25.78 -0.02 -1.69
CA VAL A 416 27.02 -0.39 -1.01
C VAL A 416 27.33 0.67 0.06
N CYS A 417 27.26 0.28 1.34
CA CYS A 417 27.41 1.21 2.46
C CYS A 417 28.85 1.29 2.96
N ASN A 418 29.61 2.28 2.46
CA ASN A 418 31.03 2.46 2.80
C ASN A 418 31.30 3.59 3.80
N ASN A 419 30.29 4.37 4.18
CA ASN A 419 30.46 5.52 5.05
C ASN A 419 29.20 5.80 5.87
N LYS A 420 29.38 6.57 6.95
CA LYS A 420 28.34 6.98 7.88
C LYS A 420 27.17 7.71 7.19
N ALA A 421 27.44 8.57 6.21
CA ALA A 421 26.39 9.26 5.46
C ALA A 421 25.43 8.27 4.76
N THR A 422 25.97 7.21 4.18
CA THR A 422 25.18 6.16 3.51
C THR A 422 24.41 5.32 4.52
N LEU A 423 25.01 5.01 5.66
CA LEU A 423 24.35 4.30 6.75
C LEU A 423 23.13 5.07 7.28
N LEU A 424 23.29 6.37 7.50
CA LEU A 424 22.20 7.23 7.97
C LEU A 424 21.14 7.48 6.90
N TYR A 425 21.53 7.50 5.63
CA TYR A 425 20.57 7.47 4.53
C TYR A 425 19.73 6.18 4.53
N ILE A 426 20.34 5.02 4.71
CA ILE A 426 19.65 3.73 4.81
C ILE A 426 18.69 3.70 6.00
N ALA A 427 19.13 4.14 7.18
CA ALA A 427 18.26 4.28 8.36
C ALA A 427 17.09 5.25 8.09
N ASN A 428 17.36 6.38 7.43
CA ASN A 428 16.34 7.37 7.06
C ASN A 428 15.36 6.88 5.98
N LEU A 429 15.73 5.90 5.15
CA LEU A 429 14.78 5.18 4.28
C LEU A 429 13.78 4.30 5.08
N GLY A 430 14.00 4.17 6.39
CA GLY A 430 13.24 3.30 7.28
C GLY A 430 13.73 1.87 7.28
N SER A 431 14.99 1.61 6.93
CA SER A 431 15.57 0.26 7.04
C SER A 431 15.96 -0.02 8.48
N ILE A 432 15.34 -1.04 9.08
CA ILE A 432 15.68 -1.50 10.43
C ILE A 432 16.66 -2.67 10.33
N GLU A 433 16.51 -3.54 9.32
CA GLU A 433 17.45 -4.63 9.07
C GLU A 433 18.25 -4.34 7.80
N ILE A 434 19.56 -4.58 7.89
CA ILE A 434 20.52 -4.39 6.80
C ILE A 434 21.22 -5.74 6.59
N ASN A 435 20.97 -6.37 5.44
CA ASN A 435 21.49 -7.70 5.13
C ASN A 435 22.61 -7.58 4.09
N PRO A 436 23.89 -7.57 4.52
CA PRO A 436 25.01 -7.55 3.59
C PRO A 436 25.18 -8.90 2.91
N TRP A 437 25.71 -8.89 1.69
CA TRP A 437 26.20 -10.10 1.06
C TRP A 437 27.41 -10.66 1.81
N ASN A 438 27.56 -11.99 1.78
CA ASN A 438 28.71 -12.66 2.37
C ASN A 438 30.00 -12.46 1.55
N SER A 439 29.90 -12.04 0.29
CA SER A 439 31.01 -11.62 -0.57
C SER A 439 31.10 -10.09 -0.68
N THR A 440 32.20 -9.59 -1.24
CA THR A 440 32.40 -8.15 -1.47
C THR A 440 32.30 -7.84 -2.96
N THR A 441 32.04 -6.57 -3.29
CA THR A 441 32.04 -6.04 -4.67
C THR A 441 33.36 -6.23 -5.44
N ARG A 442 34.45 -6.63 -4.76
CA ARG A 442 35.74 -6.94 -5.43
C ARG A 442 35.78 -8.35 -6.01
N LYS A 443 35.13 -9.30 -5.32
CA LYS A 443 35.04 -10.72 -5.65
C LYS A 443 33.69 -11.24 -5.18
N ASP A 444 32.65 -10.96 -5.95
CA ASP A 444 31.25 -11.22 -5.60
C ASP A 444 30.88 -12.71 -5.58
N GLU A 445 31.65 -13.55 -6.28
CA GLU A 445 31.54 -15.02 -6.23
C GLU A 445 32.35 -15.67 -5.09
N TYR A 446 33.13 -14.89 -4.33
CA TYR A 446 33.98 -15.41 -3.25
C TYR A 446 33.51 -14.88 -1.89
N PRO A 447 32.69 -15.66 -1.15
CA PRO A 447 32.22 -15.25 0.17
C PRO A 447 33.40 -15.17 1.16
N THR A 448 33.44 -14.13 1.98
CA THR A 448 34.37 -13.99 3.10
C THR A 448 33.84 -14.64 4.38
N TYR A 449 32.55 -14.96 4.40
CA TYR A 449 31.90 -15.65 5.52
C TYR A 449 31.02 -16.78 4.98
N MET A 450 31.09 -17.93 5.65
CA MET A 450 30.04 -18.93 5.64
C MET A 450 29.21 -18.77 6.91
N ILE A 451 27.89 -18.93 6.80
CA ILE A 451 26.99 -18.82 7.95
C ILE A 451 26.21 -20.12 8.07
N ILE A 452 26.27 -20.73 9.24
CA ILE A 452 25.35 -21.80 9.61
C ILE A 452 24.19 -21.17 10.37
N ASP A 453 23.02 -21.21 9.77
CA ASP A 453 21.78 -20.66 10.30
C ASP A 453 21.02 -21.74 11.08
N ILE A 454 20.81 -21.51 12.38
CA ILE A 454 20.20 -22.45 13.30
C ILE A 454 18.95 -21.80 13.89
N ASP A 455 17.81 -22.06 13.27
CA ASP A 455 16.52 -21.61 13.74
C ASP A 455 15.77 -22.69 14.53
N PRO A 456 15.04 -22.31 15.60
CA PRO A 456 14.10 -23.21 16.24
C PRO A 456 12.94 -23.52 15.28
N SER A 457 12.38 -24.72 15.42
CA SER A 457 11.10 -25.09 14.79
C SER A 457 10.02 -25.22 15.86
N ASP A 458 8.76 -25.36 15.46
CA ASP A 458 7.65 -25.63 16.40
C ASP A 458 7.84 -26.88 17.27
N LYS A 459 8.84 -27.72 16.96
CA LYS A 459 9.15 -28.97 17.66
C LYS A 459 10.38 -28.89 18.55
N ASN A 460 11.17 -27.82 18.49
CA ASN A 460 12.43 -27.71 19.21
C ASN A 460 12.46 -26.46 20.09
N THR A 461 13.04 -26.57 21.28
CA THR A 461 13.26 -25.44 22.19
C THR A 461 14.48 -24.63 21.79
N PHE A 462 14.58 -23.39 22.28
CA PHE A 462 15.78 -22.58 22.10
C PHE A 462 17.01 -23.21 22.78
N ASP A 463 16.84 -23.95 23.88
CA ASP A 463 17.93 -24.70 24.51
C ASP A 463 18.52 -25.75 23.56
N GLN A 464 17.69 -26.41 22.75
CA GLN A 464 18.16 -27.34 21.71
C GLN A 464 18.89 -26.63 20.56
N VAL A 465 18.53 -25.37 20.25
CA VAL A 465 19.28 -24.52 19.32
C VAL A 465 20.68 -24.22 19.88
N ILE A 466 20.78 -23.93 21.18
CA ILE A 466 22.07 -23.72 21.86
C ILE A 466 22.90 -25.01 21.84
N GLU A 467 22.31 -26.16 22.16
CA GLU A 467 22.99 -27.47 22.11
C GLU A 467 23.53 -27.75 20.71
N THR A 468 22.72 -27.50 19.68
CA THR A 468 23.12 -27.66 18.27
C THR A 468 24.30 -26.73 17.94
N ALA A 469 24.25 -25.46 18.37
CA ALA A 469 25.33 -24.52 18.14
C ALA A 469 26.65 -24.95 18.82
N GLN A 470 26.57 -25.50 20.04
CA GLN A 470 27.73 -26.06 20.74
C GLN A 470 28.27 -27.33 20.06
N ALA A 471 27.41 -28.17 19.48
CA ALA A 471 27.84 -29.32 18.70
C ALA A 471 28.59 -28.90 17.43
N VAL A 472 28.09 -27.88 16.72
CA VAL A 472 28.79 -27.28 15.57
C VAL A 472 30.16 -26.74 15.98
N LYS A 473 30.25 -25.99 17.10
CA LYS A 473 31.54 -25.49 17.63
C LYS A 473 32.54 -26.62 17.88
N LYS A 474 32.11 -27.73 18.52
CA LYS A 474 32.98 -28.89 18.77
C LYS A 474 33.53 -29.51 17.49
N ILE A 475 32.72 -29.55 16.42
CA ILE A 475 33.15 -30.08 15.12
C ILE A 475 34.17 -29.14 14.47
N LEU A 476 33.90 -27.84 14.48
CA LEU A 476 34.79 -26.83 13.90
C LEU A 476 36.13 -26.75 14.66
N ASP A 477 36.11 -26.88 15.99
CA ASP A 477 37.32 -26.94 16.82
C ASP A 477 38.20 -28.14 16.47
N LYS A 478 37.60 -29.31 16.27
CA LYS A 478 38.33 -30.50 15.81
C LYS A 478 38.92 -30.32 14.41
N ALA A 479 38.26 -29.55 13.56
CA ALA A 479 38.74 -29.23 12.22
C ALA A 479 39.77 -28.07 12.22
N GLY A 480 40.03 -27.42 13.37
CA GLY A 480 40.91 -26.25 13.45
C GLY A 480 40.35 -25.01 12.74
N VAL A 481 39.02 -24.89 12.63
CA VAL A 481 38.33 -23.81 11.93
C VAL A 481 37.75 -22.82 12.94
N ASP A 482 38.14 -21.55 12.83
CA ASP A 482 37.59 -20.47 13.66
C ASP A 482 36.11 -20.22 13.36
N CYS A 483 35.33 -19.95 14.41
CA CYS A 483 33.93 -19.55 14.26
C CYS A 483 33.43 -18.69 15.42
N TYR A 484 32.40 -17.91 15.14
CA TYR A 484 31.82 -16.94 16.07
C TYR A 484 30.29 -17.02 16.07
N CYS A 485 29.69 -17.08 17.25
CA CYS A 485 28.24 -17.15 17.41
C CYS A 485 27.63 -15.75 17.58
N LYS A 486 26.47 -15.52 16.96
CA LYS A 486 25.67 -14.31 17.08
C LYS A 486 24.19 -14.68 17.03
N THR A 487 23.31 -13.91 17.67
CA THR A 487 21.87 -14.03 17.43
C THR A 487 21.53 -13.74 15.96
N SER A 488 20.54 -14.45 15.40
CA SER A 488 20.13 -14.25 14.00
C SER A 488 19.44 -12.90 13.77
N GLY A 489 18.98 -12.25 14.85
CA GLY A 489 18.14 -11.06 14.81
C GLY A 489 16.64 -11.38 14.77
N ALA A 490 16.28 -12.67 14.73
CA ALA A 490 14.92 -13.18 14.88
C ALA A 490 14.86 -14.18 16.04
N THR A 491 14.62 -15.47 15.75
CA THR A 491 14.37 -16.51 16.76
C THR A 491 15.57 -17.44 17.01
N GLY A 492 16.62 -17.36 16.20
CA GLY A 492 17.71 -18.35 16.16
C GLY A 492 19.11 -17.81 16.42
N LEU A 493 20.10 -18.63 16.09
CA LEU A 493 21.53 -18.33 16.19
C LEU A 493 22.20 -18.51 14.83
N HIS A 494 23.16 -17.64 14.54
CA HIS A 494 24.08 -17.76 13.41
C HIS A 494 25.47 -18.10 13.90
N ILE A 495 26.11 -19.07 13.27
CA ILE A 495 27.54 -19.35 13.43
C ILE A 495 28.26 -18.85 12.19
N TYR A 496 29.06 -17.80 12.36
CA TYR A 496 29.89 -17.22 11.32
C TYR A 496 31.24 -17.91 11.27
N ILE A 497 31.63 -18.34 10.08
CA ILE A 497 32.91 -18.98 9.79
C ILE A 497 33.63 -18.10 8.77
N PRO A 498 34.76 -17.46 9.13
CA PRO A 498 35.58 -16.70 8.19
C PRO A 498 36.15 -17.62 7.11
N MET A 499 36.09 -17.18 5.85
CA MET A 499 36.55 -17.95 4.68
C MET A 499 37.82 -17.37 4.03
N GLY A 500 38.41 -16.33 4.62
CA GLY A 500 39.61 -15.65 4.12
C GLY A 500 39.82 -14.27 4.71
#